data_AF-A0A3D5UYC3-F1
#
_entry.id   AF-A0A3D5UYC3-F1
#
_cell.length_a   1.000
_cell.length_b   1.000
_cell.length_c   1.000
_cell.angle_alpha   90.00
_cell.angle_beta   90.00
_cell.angle_gamma   90.00
#
_symmetry.space_group_name_H-M   'P 1'
#
loop_
_entity.id
_entity.type
_entity.pdbx_description
1 polymer ?
#
loop_
_entity_poly.entity_id
_entity_poly.type
_entity_poly.pdbx_seq_one_letter_code
_entity_poly.pdbx_strand_id
1 'polypeptide(L)'
;VVIGGGDTGSDCIGTSFRQGAVSVTQLEIMPAPPEKENKLLTWPDWPLKMRTSSSQAEGATRDFAVMTRRILGKDGHVTAVECV
;
A
#
# COMPACT_ATOMS: atom_id res chain seq x y z
N VAL A 1 -0.89 4.42 8.73
CA VAL A 1 -0.38 4.55 7.35
C VAL A 1 0.73 3.53 7.16
N VAL A 2 0.72 2.79 6.05
CA VAL A 2 1.76 1.84 5.66
C VAL A 2 2.39 2.34 4.37
N ILE A 3 3.72 2.48 4.36
CA ILE A 3 4.47 2.95 3.18
C ILE A 3 5.12 1.74 2.52
N GLY A 4 4.74 1.47 1.27
CA GLY A 4 5.14 0.31 0.49
C GLY A 4 4.01 -0.70 0.26
N GLY A 5 3.92 -1.24 -0.95
CA GLY A 5 2.87 -2.19 -1.37
C GLY A 5 3.34 -3.62 -1.64
N GLY A 6 4.54 -3.98 -1.20
CA GLY A 6 5.01 -5.38 -1.19
C GLY A 6 4.41 -6.22 -0.05
N ASP A 7 4.88 -7.47 0.06
CA ASP A 7 4.38 -8.44 1.04
C ASP A 7 4.53 -7.94 2.50
N THR A 8 5.67 -7.32 2.83
CA THR A 8 5.87 -6.72 4.15
C THR A 8 4.84 -5.62 4.45
N GLY A 9 4.46 -4.82 3.45
CA GLY A 9 3.41 -3.83 3.58
C GLY A 9 2.06 -4.48 3.89
N SER A 10 1.74 -5.58 3.21
CA SER A 10 0.54 -6.39 3.48
C SER A 10 0.52 -6.91 4.92
N ASP A 11 1.63 -7.44 5.43
CA ASP A 11 1.71 -7.94 6.82
C ASP A 11 1.51 -6.82 7.85
N CYS A 12 2.09 -5.64 7.59
CA CYS A 12 1.89 -4.45 8.42
C CYS A 12 0.42 -4.00 8.45
N ILE A 13 -0.29 -4.07 7.31
CA ILE A 13 -1.72 -3.74 7.24
C ILE A 13 -2.52 -4.66 8.15
N GLY A 14 -2.38 -5.98 7.97
CA GLY A 14 -3.15 -6.95 8.75
C GLY A 14 -2.83 -6.86 10.25
N THR A 15 -1.56 -6.66 10.59
CA THR A 15 -1.15 -6.45 11.99
C THR A 15 -1.79 -5.20 12.59
N SER A 16 -1.82 -4.10 11.83
CA SER A 16 -2.39 -2.82 12.29
C SER A 16 -3.89 -2.96 12.62
N PHE A 17 -4.67 -3.63 11.76
CA PHE A 17 -6.09 -3.88 12.05
C PHE A 17 -6.28 -4.78 13.29
N ARG A 18 -5.48 -5.84 13.43
CA ARG A 18 -5.51 -6.74 14.60
C ARG A 18 -5.12 -6.04 15.90
N GLN A 19 -4.32 -4.99 15.82
CA GLN A 19 -3.96 -4.12 16.94
C GLN A 19 -4.98 -3.00 17.20
N GLY A 20 -6.11 -2.97 16.47
CA GLY A 20 -7.20 -2.04 16.72
C GLY A 20 -7.09 -0.70 15.97
N ALA A 21 -6.31 -0.63 14.89
CA ALA A 21 -6.29 0.56 14.04
C ALA A 21 -7.69 0.83 13.46
N VAL A 22 -8.20 2.05 13.64
CA VAL A 22 -9.51 2.48 13.14
C VAL A 22 -9.55 2.52 11.62
N SER A 23 -8.42 2.82 10.98
CA SER A 23 -8.25 2.80 9.53
C SER A 23 -6.79 2.57 9.17
N VAL A 24 -6.57 1.99 8.00
CA VAL A 24 -5.24 1.76 7.44
C VAL A 24 -5.23 2.24 5.99
N THR A 25 -4.24 3.07 5.66
CA THR A 25 -3.98 3.54 4.29
C THR A 25 -2.60 3.06 3.88
N GLN A 26 -2.52 2.38 2.75
CA GLN A 26 -1.29 1.95 2.09
C GLN A 26 -0.91 2.97 1.02
N LEU A 27 0.35 3.41 1.02
CA LEU A 27 0.92 4.28 0.01
C LEU A 27 1.92 3.50 -0.84
N GLU A 28 1.71 3.48 -2.15
CA GLU A 28 2.59 2.82 -3.13
C GLU A 28 3.20 3.86 -4.09
N ILE A 29 4.52 3.77 -4.28
CA ILE A 29 5.27 4.69 -5.14
C ILE A 29 5.05 4.38 -6.63
N MET A 30 4.79 3.12 -6.95
CA MET A 30 4.49 2.69 -8.31
C MET A 30 3.04 3.03 -8.71
N PRO A 31 2.75 3.25 -9.99
CA PRO A 31 1.38 3.36 -10.49
C PRO A 31 0.55 2.11 -10.17
N ALA A 32 -0.77 2.28 -10.12
CA ALA A 32 -1.70 1.17 -9.97
C ALA A 32 -1.45 0.15 -11.08
N PRO A 33 -1.16 -1.12 -10.74
CA PRO A 33 -1.04 -2.17 -11.74
C PRO A 33 -2.35 -2.33 -12.52
N PRO A 34 -2.31 -2.79 -13.78
CA PRO A 34 -3.53 -3.02 -14.55
C PRO A 34 -4.38 -4.12 -13.89
N GLU A 35 -5.70 -4.01 -13.98
CA GLU A 35 -6.61 -5.07 -13.46
C GLU A 35 -6.41 -6.41 -14.17
N LYS A 36 -6.03 -6.36 -15.45
CA LYS A 36 -5.80 -7.53 -16.29
C LYS A 36 -4.44 -7.45 -16.96
N GLU A 37 -3.67 -8.53 -16.85
CA GLU A 37 -2.36 -8.62 -17.50
C GLU A 37 -2.43 -8.80 -19.02
N ASN A 38 -1.37 -8.39 -19.72
CA ASN A 38 -1.13 -8.77 -21.11
C ASN A 38 -0.21 -10.00 -21.18
N LYS A 39 -0.81 -11.18 -21.20
CA LYS A 39 -0.07 -12.46 -21.18
C LYS A 39 0.91 -12.65 -22.33
N LEU A 40 0.58 -12.17 -23.52
CA LEU A 40 1.45 -12.31 -24.71
C LEU A 40 2.71 -11.48 -24.59
N LEU A 41 2.63 -10.30 -23.95
CA LEU A 41 3.77 -9.42 -23.75
C LEU A 41 4.63 -9.81 -22.53
N THR A 42 4.07 -10.55 -21.56
CA THR A 42 4.79 -10.87 -20.32
C THR A 42 5.38 -12.29 -20.28
N TRP A 43 4.88 -13.26 -21.05
CA TRP A 43 5.43 -14.62 -21.00
C TRP A 43 6.90 -14.67 -21.47
N PRO A 44 7.83 -15.33 -20.74
CA PRO A 44 7.63 -16.26 -19.61
C PRO A 44 7.70 -15.64 -18.21
N ASP A 45 7.82 -14.32 -18.10
CA ASP A 45 7.90 -13.60 -16.84
C ASP A 45 6.56 -13.55 -16.09
N TRP A 46 6.64 -13.14 -14.83
CA TRP A 46 5.47 -13.02 -13.98
C TRP A 46 4.68 -11.75 -14.33
N PRO A 47 3.38 -11.86 -14.69
CA PRO A 47 2.61 -10.72 -15.14
C PRO A 47 2.36 -9.69 -14.04
N LEU A 48 2.62 -8.43 -14.40
CA LEU A 48 2.16 -7.28 -13.61
C LEU A 48 0.64 -7.19 -13.71
N LYS A 49 -0.03 -7.34 -12.58
CA LYS A 49 -1.47 -7.15 -12.44
C LYS A 49 -1.82 -6.71 -11.03
N MET A 50 -2.98 -6.08 -10.90
CA MET A 50 -3.49 -5.68 -9.60
C MET A 50 -3.80 -6.93 -8.79
N ARG A 51 -3.25 -6.97 -7.57
CA ARG A 51 -3.50 -8.03 -6.60
C ARG A 51 -3.96 -7.40 -5.30
N THR A 52 -4.86 -8.10 -4.63
CA THR A 52 -5.36 -7.74 -3.31
C THR A 52 -5.09 -8.93 -2.39
N SER A 53 -4.24 -8.72 -1.40
CA SER A 53 -3.99 -9.70 -0.36
C SER A 53 -5.18 -9.80 0.60
N SER A 54 -5.22 -10.84 1.42
CA SER A 54 -6.22 -10.96 2.49
C SER A 54 -6.19 -9.75 3.42
N SER A 55 -5.01 -9.28 3.80
CA SER A 55 -4.86 -8.11 4.69
C SER A 55 -5.26 -6.79 4.04
N GLN A 56 -5.01 -6.61 2.74
CA GLN A 56 -5.55 -5.45 2.01
C GLN A 56 -7.09 -5.51 1.94
N ALA A 57 -7.67 -6.71 1.79
CA ALA A 57 -9.11 -6.92 1.76
C ALA A 57 -9.81 -6.71 3.11
N GLU A 58 -9.08 -6.57 4.23
CA GLU A 58 -9.63 -6.22 5.56
C GLU A 58 -10.14 -4.76 5.63
N GLY A 59 -10.03 -3.99 4.54
CA GLY A 59 -10.58 -2.64 4.42
C GLY A 59 -9.52 -1.55 4.29
N ALA A 60 -8.30 -1.89 3.86
CA ALA A 60 -7.25 -0.90 3.67
C ALA A 60 -7.50 -0.04 2.42
N THR A 61 -7.42 1.28 2.57
CA THR A 61 -7.37 2.20 1.43
C THR A 61 -5.99 2.12 0.78
N ARG A 62 -5.93 2.17 -0.56
CA ARG A 62 -4.69 2.02 -1.31
C ARG A 62 -4.53 3.18 -2.29
N ASP A 63 -3.50 3.97 -2.08
CA ASP A 63 -3.11 5.05 -3.00
C ASP A 63 -1.83 4.66 -3.73
N PHE A 64 -1.79 4.98 -5.02
CA PHE A 64 -0.73 4.60 -5.95
C PHE A 64 -0.09 5.83 -6.58
N ALA A 65 1.13 5.67 -7.09
CA ALA A 65 1.95 6.77 -7.60
C ALA A 65 2.13 7.90 -6.56
N VAL A 66 2.28 7.54 -5.28
CA VAL A 66 2.45 8.48 -4.17
C VAL A 66 3.86 8.39 -3.62
N MET A 67 4.59 9.50 -3.63
CA MET A 67 5.91 9.60 -3.00
C MET A 67 5.80 10.29 -1.64
N THR A 68 6.14 9.57 -0.57
CA THR A 68 6.21 10.18 0.77
C THR A 68 7.42 11.12 0.86
N ARG A 69 7.20 12.36 1.29
CA ARG A 69 8.24 13.40 1.39
C ARG A 69 8.74 13.60 2.80
N ARG A 70 7.84 13.70 3.78
CA ARG A 70 8.19 13.89 5.19
C ARG A 70 7.06 13.51 6.13
N ILE A 71 7.43 13.17 7.37
CA ILE A 71 6.50 12.93 8.47
C ILE A 71 6.40 14.20 9.30
N LEU A 72 5.17 14.60 9.62
CA LEU A 72 4.87 15.76 10.46
C LEU A 72 4.45 15.28 11.85
N GLY A 73 4.91 15.98 12.88
CA GLY A 73 4.63 15.65 14.26
C GLY A 73 4.44 16.89 15.14
N LYS A 74 3.69 16.71 16.22
CA LYS A 74 3.44 17.73 17.24
C LYS A 74 3.48 17.07 18.61
N ASP A 75 4.14 17.71 19.57
CA ASP A 75 4.21 17.25 20.97
C ASP A 75 4.67 15.77 21.11
N GLY A 76 5.68 15.37 20.32
CA GLY A 76 6.21 14.01 20.33
C GLY A 76 5.37 12.95 19.60
N HIS A 77 4.24 13.34 19.00
CA HIS A 77 3.33 12.43 18.30
C HIS A 77 3.30 12.72 16.79
N VAL A 78 3.23 11.67 15.98
CA VAL A 78 3.02 11.78 14.52
C VAL A 78 1.58 12.23 14.26
N THR A 79 1.41 13.22 13.38
CA THR A 79 0.10 13.82 13.06
C THR A 79 -0.25 13.74 11.59
N ALA A 80 0.73 13.72 10.69
CA ALA A 80 0.50 13.61 9.26
C ALA A 80 1.72 13.05 8.51
N VAL A 81 1.47 12.60 7.27
CA VAL A 81 2.49 12.24 6.29
C VAL A 81 2.27 13.12 5.07
N GLU A 82 3.27 13.93 4.71
CA GLU A 82 3.23 14.76 3.51
C GLU A 82 3.71 13.93 2.31
N CYS A 83 2.90 13.90 1.25
CA CYS A 83 3.19 13.16 0.02
C CYS A 83 3.11 14.08 -1.21
N VAL A 84 3.74 13.65 -2.31
CA VAL A 84 3.69 14.27 -3.64
C VAL A 84 3.41 13.25 -4.72
#